data_AF-A0A031JS53-F1
#
_entry.id   AF-A0A031JS53-F1
#
_cell.length_a   1.000
_cell.length_b   1.000
_cell.length_c   1.000
_cell.angle_alpha   90.00
_cell.angle_beta   90.00
_cell.angle_gamma   90.00
#
_symmetry.space_group_name_H-M   'P 1'
#
loop_
_entity.id
_entity.type
_entity.pdbx_description
1 polymer ?
#
loop_
_entity_poly.entity_id
_entity_poly.type
_entity_poly.pdbx_seq_one_letter_code
_entity_poly.pdbx_strand_id
1 'polypeptide(L)'
;MGLDYVDIFYSHRFDPDTPLEETMGALAHLHRQGKALYVGISSYTAEQTKEAVRILSAMGVHLVIHQPNYSLLNRSIETELQEVLGDAGMGCIAFSPLAQGLLTNKYLNGVPGDARGARSGSFKKELLAPETMDRIRSLHSIAEDRGQTLAQMAIAWVRTAEQYSATLAAG
;
A
#
# COMPACT_ATOMS: atom_id res chain seq x y z
N MET A 1 -7.41 -11.68 -18.88
CA MET A 1 -8.33 -12.23 -17.85
C MET A 1 -9.59 -12.82 -18.46
N GLY A 2 -10.08 -12.35 -19.61
CA GLY A 2 -11.27 -12.95 -20.25
C GLY A 2 -12.53 -12.82 -19.38
N LEU A 3 -12.63 -11.70 -18.65
CA LEU A 3 -13.72 -11.41 -17.73
C LEU A 3 -14.55 -10.25 -18.28
N ASP A 4 -15.85 -10.28 -17.99
CA ASP A 4 -16.78 -9.20 -18.32
C ASP A 4 -16.64 -8.01 -17.35
N TYR A 5 -16.18 -8.28 -16.13
CA TYR A 5 -15.93 -7.28 -15.09
C TYR A 5 -14.76 -7.69 -14.18
N VAL A 6 -14.29 -6.74 -13.36
CA VAL A 6 -13.39 -6.99 -12.23
C VAL A 6 -14.05 -6.56 -10.93
N ASP A 7 -13.69 -7.18 -9.81
CA ASP A 7 -14.24 -6.78 -8.51
C ASP A 7 -13.79 -5.36 -8.12
N ILE A 8 -12.50 -5.04 -8.29
CA ILE A 8 -11.95 -3.73 -7.98
C ILE A 8 -11.06 -3.25 -9.14
N PHE A 9 -11.33 -2.07 -9.68
CA PHE A 9 -10.47 -1.41 -10.65
C PHE A 9 -9.74 -0.22 -10.03
N TYR A 10 -8.43 -0.10 -10.26
CA TYR A 10 -7.58 0.90 -9.61
C TYR A 10 -7.11 2.00 -10.56
N SER A 11 -7.08 3.23 -10.06
CA SER A 11 -6.02 4.17 -10.49
C SER A 11 -4.71 3.78 -9.79
N HIS A 12 -3.71 3.34 -10.56
CA HIS A 12 -2.51 2.70 -10.02
C HIS A 12 -1.53 3.68 -9.37
N ARG A 13 -1.47 4.93 -9.85
CA ARG A 13 -0.65 6.00 -9.30
C ARG A 13 -1.26 7.34 -9.66
N PHE A 14 -1.04 8.34 -8.83
CA PHE A 14 -1.40 9.70 -9.18
C PHE A 14 -0.59 10.16 -10.41
N ASP A 15 -1.27 10.79 -11.34
CA ASP A 15 -0.69 11.44 -12.50
C ASP A 15 -0.90 12.95 -12.37
N PRO A 16 0.17 13.75 -12.16
CA PRO A 16 0.04 15.19 -11.98
C PRO A 16 -0.35 15.94 -13.27
N ASP A 17 -0.21 15.30 -14.44
CA ASP A 17 -0.48 15.93 -15.72
C ASP A 17 -1.94 15.71 -16.19
N THR A 18 -2.68 14.82 -15.51
CA THR A 18 -4.09 14.53 -15.78
C THR A 18 -4.96 15.13 -14.67
N PRO A 19 -5.97 15.96 -14.99
CA PRO A 19 -6.92 16.44 -13.98
C PRO A 19 -7.55 15.30 -13.18
N LEU A 20 -7.64 15.47 -11.86
CA LEU A 20 -8.13 14.40 -11.00
C LEU A 20 -9.58 14.02 -11.34
N GLU A 21 -10.40 15.00 -11.72
CA GLU A 21 -11.78 14.81 -12.18
C GLU A 21 -11.88 13.91 -13.40
N GLU A 22 -10.92 13.96 -14.31
CA GLU A 22 -10.89 13.09 -15.49
C GLU A 22 -10.65 11.63 -15.06
N THR A 23 -9.66 11.41 -14.19
CA THR A 23 -9.34 10.08 -13.67
C THR A 23 -10.52 9.51 -12.86
N MET A 24 -11.10 10.30 -11.96
CA MET A 24 -12.25 9.88 -11.15
C MET A 24 -13.50 9.68 -12.01
N GLY A 25 -13.71 10.50 -13.04
CA GLY A 25 -14.79 10.34 -14.01
C GLY A 25 -14.68 9.01 -14.76
N ALA A 26 -13.47 8.61 -15.16
CA ALA A 26 -13.23 7.32 -15.79
C ALA A 26 -13.55 6.14 -14.84
N LEU A 27 -13.13 6.22 -13.57
CA LEU A 27 -13.47 5.21 -12.56
C LEU A 27 -14.99 5.11 -12.37
N ALA A 28 -15.68 6.24 -12.22
CA ALA A 28 -17.13 6.29 -12.07
C ALA A 28 -17.84 5.71 -13.31
N HIS A 29 -17.32 5.95 -14.50
CA HIS A 29 -17.86 5.39 -15.73
C HIS A 29 -17.75 3.86 -15.78
N LEU A 30 -16.59 3.30 -15.44
CA LEU A 30 -16.38 1.84 -15.37
C LEU A 30 -17.31 1.19 -14.35
N HIS A 31 -17.50 1.82 -13.19
CA HIS A 31 -18.42 1.35 -12.16
C HIS A 31 -19.87 1.31 -12.69
N ARG A 32 -20.36 2.40 -13.28
CA ARG A 32 -21.73 2.49 -13.82
C ARG A 32 -21.98 1.52 -14.98
N GLN A 33 -20.96 1.20 -15.76
CA GLN A 33 -21.05 0.19 -16.82
C GLN A 33 -21.06 -1.25 -16.29
N GLY A 34 -20.87 -1.47 -14.98
CA GLY A 34 -20.74 -2.80 -14.41
C GLY A 34 -19.43 -3.51 -14.78
N LYS A 35 -18.45 -2.80 -15.33
CA LYS A 35 -17.12 -3.36 -15.68
C LYS A 35 -16.18 -3.42 -14.49
N ALA A 36 -16.49 -2.66 -13.44
CA ALA A 36 -15.85 -2.74 -12.14
C ALA A 36 -16.93 -2.70 -11.05
N LEU A 37 -16.98 -3.69 -10.16
CA LEU A 37 -17.94 -3.65 -9.05
C LEU A 37 -17.61 -2.52 -8.07
N TYR A 38 -16.32 -2.30 -7.83
CA TYR A 38 -15.80 -1.24 -7.00
C TYR A 38 -14.58 -0.56 -7.63
N VAL A 39 -14.21 0.60 -7.10
CA VAL A 39 -13.05 1.37 -7.57
C VAL A 39 -12.12 1.69 -6.40
N GLY A 40 -10.83 1.74 -6.70
CA GLY A 40 -9.77 2.02 -5.74
C GLY A 40 -8.69 2.93 -6.30
N ILE A 41 -7.82 3.40 -5.42
CA ILE A 41 -6.62 4.18 -5.79
C ILE A 41 -5.38 3.59 -5.13
N SER A 42 -4.21 3.85 -5.70
CA SER A 42 -2.92 3.39 -5.18
C SER A 42 -1.92 4.52 -5.23
N SER A 43 -1.12 4.68 -4.17
CA SER A 43 -0.02 5.66 -4.11
C SER A 43 -0.45 7.12 -4.30
N TYR A 44 -1.63 7.48 -3.81
CA TYR A 44 -2.10 8.87 -3.69
C TYR A 44 -1.74 9.41 -2.29
N THR A 45 -1.41 10.70 -2.18
CA THR A 45 -1.23 11.37 -0.87
C THR A 45 -2.56 11.48 -0.12
N ALA A 46 -2.53 11.87 1.16
CA ALA A 46 -3.73 12.10 1.95
C ALA A 46 -4.64 13.17 1.32
N GLU A 47 -4.07 14.30 0.91
CA GLU A 47 -4.78 15.39 0.22
C GLU A 47 -5.43 14.91 -1.09
N GLN A 48 -4.67 14.20 -1.93
CA GLN A 48 -5.18 13.67 -3.20
C GLN A 48 -6.28 12.62 -2.97
N THR A 49 -6.15 11.80 -1.92
CA THR A 49 -7.16 10.80 -1.54
C THR A 49 -8.45 11.48 -1.10
N LYS A 50 -8.35 12.50 -0.24
CA LYS A 50 -9.50 13.28 0.22
C LYS A 50 -10.26 13.92 -0.94
N GLU A 51 -9.53 14.47 -1.91
CA GLU A 51 -10.14 15.08 -3.09
C GLU A 51 -10.77 14.03 -4.03
N ALA A 52 -10.11 12.89 -4.23
CA ALA A 52 -10.67 11.77 -4.98
C ALA A 52 -12.00 11.26 -4.38
N VAL A 53 -12.05 11.12 -3.05
CA VAL A 53 -13.29 10.78 -2.30
C VAL A 53 -14.37 11.82 -2.55
N ARG A 54 -14.04 13.12 -2.45
CA ARG A 54 -15.00 14.22 -2.68
C ARG A 54 -15.60 14.16 -4.09
N ILE A 55 -14.76 14.00 -5.11
CA ILE A 55 -15.18 13.96 -6.52
C ILE A 55 -16.08 12.75 -6.79
N LEU A 56 -15.65 11.55 -6.39
CA LEU A 56 -16.43 10.32 -6.62
C LEU A 56 -17.75 10.34 -5.84
N SER A 57 -17.75 10.86 -4.61
CA SER A 57 -18.98 11.00 -3.82
C SER A 57 -19.99 11.94 -4.50
N ALA A 58 -19.54 13.04 -5.10
CA ALA A 58 -20.40 13.93 -5.88
C ALA A 58 -20.98 13.24 -7.13
N MET A 59 -20.34 12.19 -7.61
CA MET A 59 -20.80 11.33 -8.71
C MET A 59 -21.65 10.13 -8.24
N GLY A 60 -21.88 9.98 -6.94
CA GLY A 60 -22.62 8.86 -6.35
C GLY A 60 -21.85 7.52 -6.40
N VAL A 61 -20.52 7.57 -6.45
CA VAL A 61 -19.64 6.38 -6.46
C VAL A 61 -18.80 6.40 -5.19
N HIS A 62 -18.81 5.30 -4.44
CA HIS A 62 -18.00 5.16 -3.23
C HIS A 62 -16.59 4.65 -3.62
N LEU A 63 -15.54 5.38 -3.22
CA LEU A 63 -14.16 4.93 -3.37
C LEU A 63 -13.81 3.99 -2.22
N VAL A 64 -13.64 2.69 -2.46
CA VAL A 64 -13.68 1.71 -1.36
C VAL A 64 -12.33 1.35 -0.76
N ILE A 65 -11.23 1.58 -1.48
CA ILE A 65 -9.93 1.05 -1.07
C ILE A 65 -8.76 1.90 -1.56
N HIS A 66 -7.74 2.04 -0.70
CA HIS A 66 -6.44 2.59 -1.03
C HIS A 66 -5.36 1.52 -0.90
N GLN A 67 -4.41 1.51 -1.83
CA GLN A 67 -3.24 0.64 -1.82
C GLN A 67 -1.95 1.45 -1.63
N PRO A 68 -1.52 1.71 -0.38
CA PRO A 68 -0.28 2.43 -0.08
C PRO A 68 0.96 1.52 0.00
N ASN A 69 2.15 2.12 -0.17
CA ASN A 69 3.41 1.45 0.15
C ASN A 69 3.57 1.45 1.67
N TYR A 70 3.42 0.29 2.30
CA TYR A 70 3.41 0.20 3.75
C TYR A 70 4.11 -1.06 4.24
N SER A 71 5.03 -0.89 5.19
CA SER A 71 5.80 -1.96 5.80
C SER A 71 6.42 -1.50 7.12
N LEU A 72 7.04 -2.40 7.87
CA LEU A 72 7.84 -2.05 9.06
C LEU A 72 8.93 -0.99 8.78
N LEU A 73 9.39 -0.87 7.53
CA LEU A 73 10.42 0.10 7.13
C LEU A 73 9.84 1.38 6.49
N ASN A 74 8.56 1.36 6.09
CA ASN A 74 7.88 2.51 5.49
C ASN A 74 6.53 2.71 6.15
N ARG A 75 6.47 3.69 7.06
CA ARG A 75 5.30 4.01 7.89
C ARG A 75 4.72 5.39 7.59
N SER A 76 5.01 5.95 6.41
CA SER A 76 4.60 7.32 6.04
C SER A 76 3.08 7.53 5.99
N ILE A 77 2.30 6.45 6.03
CA ILE A 77 0.85 6.48 5.90
C ILE A 77 0.09 6.49 7.23
N GLU A 78 0.79 6.30 8.36
CA GLU A 78 0.18 6.21 9.69
C GLU A 78 -0.23 7.56 10.29
N THR A 79 -0.10 8.65 9.53
CA THR A 79 -0.56 9.98 9.93
C THR A 79 -1.81 10.34 9.12
N GLU A 80 -1.70 11.33 8.24
CA GLU A 80 -2.83 11.96 7.55
C GLU A 80 -3.61 10.99 6.67
N LEU A 81 -2.93 10.03 6.01
CA LEU A 81 -3.63 9.10 5.12
C LEU A 81 -4.54 8.17 5.92
N GLN A 82 -4.08 7.66 7.06
CA GLN A 82 -4.90 6.76 7.89
C GLN A 82 -6.16 7.44 8.41
N GLU A 83 -6.08 8.71 8.80
CA GLU A 83 -7.25 9.52 9.19
C GLU A 83 -8.23 9.70 8.03
N VAL A 84 -7.72 10.10 6.84
CA VAL A 84 -8.56 10.26 5.64
C VAL A 84 -9.28 8.96 5.25
N LEU A 85 -8.59 7.81 5.35
CA LEU A 85 -9.21 6.51 5.06
C LEU A 85 -10.29 6.16 6.10
N GLY A 86 -10.03 6.41 7.38
CA GLY A 86 -11.00 6.20 8.46
C GLY A 86 -12.26 7.05 8.29
N ASP A 87 -12.10 8.36 8.08
CA ASP A 87 -13.20 9.31 7.90
C ASP A 87 -14.06 8.98 6.66
N ALA A 88 -13.43 8.49 5.59
CA ALA A 88 -14.11 8.12 4.35
C ALA A 88 -14.70 6.70 4.38
N GLY A 89 -14.42 5.90 5.42
CA GLY A 89 -14.82 4.50 5.49
C GLY A 89 -14.11 3.58 4.47
N MET A 90 -12.89 3.94 4.09
CA MET A 90 -12.10 3.22 3.08
C MET A 90 -11.27 2.09 3.68
N GLY A 91 -11.15 0.99 2.93
CA GLY A 91 -10.17 -0.05 3.20
C GLY A 91 -8.74 0.38 2.86
N CYS A 92 -7.77 -0.27 3.50
CA CYS A 92 -6.34 -0.13 3.20
C CYS A 92 -5.77 -1.51 2.87
N ILE A 93 -5.07 -1.63 1.74
CA ILE A 93 -4.31 -2.85 1.38
C ILE A 93 -2.88 -2.49 1.06
N ALA A 94 -1.96 -2.84 1.95
CA ALA A 94 -0.54 -2.52 1.79
C ALA A 94 0.07 -3.25 0.59
N PHE A 95 0.78 -2.51 -0.27
CA PHE A 95 1.70 -3.10 -1.22
C PHE A 95 3.14 -3.02 -0.71
N SER A 96 3.99 -3.94 -1.18
CA SER A 96 5.37 -4.12 -0.72
C SER A 96 5.54 -4.32 0.80
N PRO A 97 4.72 -5.15 1.49
CA PRO A 97 4.83 -5.34 2.95
C PRO A 97 6.19 -5.93 3.39
N LEU A 98 6.90 -6.57 2.46
CA LEU A 98 8.24 -7.13 2.68
C LEU A 98 9.38 -6.19 2.26
N ALA A 99 9.09 -4.93 1.91
CA ALA A 99 10.07 -3.94 1.44
C ALA A 99 11.00 -4.51 0.35
N GLN A 100 10.41 -5.03 -0.73
CA GLN A 100 11.14 -5.69 -1.84
C GLN A 100 12.04 -6.87 -1.40
N GLY A 101 11.70 -7.52 -0.29
CA GLY A 101 12.42 -8.68 0.25
C GLY A 101 13.43 -8.33 1.35
N LEU A 102 13.59 -7.05 1.73
CA LEU A 102 14.45 -6.65 2.84
C LEU A 102 13.97 -7.20 4.18
N LEU A 103 12.65 -7.30 4.36
CA LEU A 103 12.04 -7.90 5.55
C LEU A 103 11.95 -9.44 5.42
N THR A 104 13.02 -10.06 4.94
CA THR A 104 13.19 -11.51 4.85
C THR A 104 14.61 -11.89 5.24
N ASN A 105 14.90 -13.17 5.38
CA ASN A 105 16.24 -13.64 5.74
C ASN A 105 17.27 -13.46 4.60
N LYS A 106 16.83 -13.04 3.40
CA LYS A 106 17.65 -13.01 2.18
C LYS A 106 18.89 -12.12 2.28
N TYR A 107 18.81 -11.02 3.04
CA TYR A 107 19.86 -10.00 3.08
C TYR A 107 20.64 -9.96 4.41
N LEU A 108 20.29 -10.82 5.38
CA LEU A 108 20.90 -10.80 6.72
C LEU A 108 22.43 -11.03 6.70
N ASN A 109 22.90 -11.83 5.73
CA ASN A 109 24.30 -12.20 5.57
C ASN A 109 24.98 -11.47 4.39
N GLY A 110 24.43 -10.34 3.95
CA GLY A 110 24.88 -9.60 2.77
C GLY A 110 23.98 -9.80 1.55
N VAL A 111 24.32 -9.15 0.44
CA VAL A 111 23.51 -9.15 -0.79
C VAL A 111 23.81 -10.40 -1.61
N PRO A 112 22.85 -11.31 -1.86
CA PRO A 112 23.05 -12.41 -2.78
C PRO A 112 23.35 -11.91 -4.19
N GLY A 113 24.30 -12.54 -4.89
CA GLY A 113 24.68 -12.15 -6.26
C GLY A 113 23.52 -12.25 -7.27
N ASP A 114 22.48 -13.03 -6.97
CA ASP A 114 21.26 -13.22 -7.77
C ASP A 114 20.05 -12.42 -7.22
N ALA A 115 20.27 -11.54 -6.24
CA ALA A 115 19.19 -10.81 -5.61
C ALA A 115 18.40 -10.00 -6.62
N ARG A 116 17.07 -9.92 -6.44
CA ARG A 116 16.19 -9.07 -7.26
C ARG A 116 16.70 -7.63 -7.33
N GLY A 117 17.37 -7.17 -6.27
CA GLY A 117 18.03 -5.86 -6.22
C GLY A 117 19.17 -5.63 -7.22
N ALA A 118 19.72 -6.69 -7.81
CA ALA A 118 20.70 -6.60 -8.90
C ALA A 118 20.06 -6.54 -10.30
N ARG A 119 18.78 -6.87 -10.45
CA ARG A 119 18.11 -7.02 -11.77
C ARG A 119 17.08 -5.95 -12.11
N SER A 120 16.58 -5.17 -11.14
CA SER A 120 15.55 -4.16 -11.37
C SER A 120 15.91 -2.80 -10.77
N GLY A 121 15.92 -1.74 -11.59
CA GLY A 121 16.28 -0.37 -11.19
C GLY A 121 15.40 0.28 -10.11
N SER A 122 14.41 -0.43 -9.57
CA SER A 122 13.58 0.00 -8.43
C SER A 122 14.21 -0.29 -7.05
N PHE A 123 15.26 -1.10 -7.00
CA PHE A 123 15.98 -1.39 -5.76
C PHE A 123 17.08 -0.37 -5.55
N LYS A 124 16.84 0.58 -4.66
CA LYS A 124 17.84 1.60 -4.31
C LYS A 124 18.90 0.97 -3.42
N LYS A 125 20.18 1.09 -3.81
CA LYS A 125 21.32 0.65 -2.97
C LYS A 125 21.31 1.27 -1.57
N GLU A 126 20.72 2.46 -1.43
CA GLU A 126 20.47 3.14 -0.15
C GLU A 126 19.68 2.27 0.84
N LEU A 127 18.83 1.35 0.36
CA LEU A 127 18.09 0.43 1.21
C LEU A 127 18.98 -0.64 1.87
N LEU A 128 20.23 -0.76 1.43
CA LEU A 128 21.26 -1.62 2.02
C LEU A 128 22.26 -0.83 2.86
N ALA A 129 21.97 0.44 3.18
CA ALA A 129 22.79 1.22 4.09
C ALA A 129 22.96 0.48 5.43
N PRO A 130 24.15 0.57 6.07
CA PRO A 130 24.44 -0.15 7.31
C PRO A 130 23.34 0.00 8.38
N GLU A 131 22.79 1.21 8.52
CA GLU A 131 21.75 1.53 9.51
C GLU A 131 20.44 0.79 9.22
N THR A 132 20.09 0.62 7.93
CA THR A 132 18.91 -0.15 7.53
C THR A 132 19.13 -1.64 7.81
N MET A 133 20.33 -2.15 7.53
CA MET A 133 20.67 -3.54 7.79
C MET A 133 20.69 -3.86 9.29
N ASP A 134 21.16 -2.95 10.13
CA ASP A 134 21.14 -3.11 11.58
C ASP A 134 19.70 -3.18 12.11
N ARG A 135 18.80 -2.32 11.61
CA ARG A 135 17.36 -2.40 11.92
C ARG A 135 16.77 -3.74 11.51
N ILE A 136 17.09 -4.23 10.31
CA ILE A 136 16.62 -5.53 9.82
C ILE A 136 17.10 -6.68 10.72
N ARG A 137 18.37 -6.65 11.17
CA ARG A 137 18.92 -7.65 12.11
C ARG A 137 18.20 -7.61 13.46
N SER A 138 17.93 -6.41 13.99
CA SER A 138 17.17 -6.26 15.23
C SER A 138 15.75 -6.79 15.10
N LEU A 139 15.05 -6.49 13.99
CA LEU A 139 13.73 -7.05 13.70
C LEU A 139 13.77 -8.57 13.54
N HIS A 140 14.85 -9.12 12.98
CA HIS A 140 15.03 -10.56 12.86
C HIS A 140 15.11 -11.23 14.22
N SER A 141 15.90 -10.70 15.17
CA SER A 141 15.98 -11.22 16.54
C SER A 141 14.60 -11.25 17.21
N ILE A 142 13.80 -10.18 17.05
CA ILE A 142 12.43 -10.14 17.59
C ILE A 142 11.55 -11.21 16.95
N ALA A 143 11.71 -11.47 15.66
CA ALA A 143 10.96 -12.52 14.97
C ALA A 143 11.34 -13.91 15.50
N GLU A 144 12.65 -14.17 15.72
CA GLU A 144 13.14 -15.43 16.28
C GLU A 144 12.61 -15.69 17.69
N ASP A 145 12.62 -14.67 18.57
CA ASP A 145 12.05 -14.75 19.92
C ASP A 145 10.55 -15.10 19.91
N ARG A 146 9.85 -14.78 18.82
CA ARG A 146 8.42 -15.07 18.61
C ARG A 146 8.17 -16.39 17.89
N GLY A 147 9.21 -17.13 17.51
CA GLY A 147 9.09 -18.34 16.70
C GLY A 147 8.59 -18.08 15.27
N GLN A 148 8.85 -16.89 14.72
CA GLN A 148 8.44 -16.47 13.39
C GLN A 148 9.66 -16.20 12.49
N THR A 149 9.54 -16.46 11.19
CA THR A 149 10.44 -15.84 10.21
C THR A 149 10.21 -14.33 10.16
N LEU A 150 11.23 -13.55 9.77
CA LEU A 150 11.07 -12.10 9.60
C LEU A 150 9.94 -11.74 8.63
N ALA A 151 9.78 -12.53 7.57
CA ALA A 151 8.70 -12.35 6.59
C ALA A 151 7.31 -12.56 7.21
N GLN A 152 7.14 -13.63 8.02
CA GLN A 152 5.88 -13.87 8.72
C GLN A 152 5.57 -12.74 9.71
N MET A 153 6.56 -12.27 10.47
CA MET A 153 6.38 -11.16 11.40
C MET A 153 5.98 -9.88 10.67
N ALA A 154 6.64 -9.56 9.55
CA ALA A 154 6.33 -8.37 8.75
C ALA A 154 4.90 -8.39 8.20
N ILE A 155 4.46 -9.52 7.64
CA ILE A 155 3.08 -9.68 7.12
C ILE A 155 2.06 -9.59 8.28
N ALA A 156 2.33 -10.27 9.40
CA ALA A 156 1.44 -10.24 10.55
C ALA A 156 1.29 -8.82 11.13
N TRP A 157 2.39 -8.05 11.15
CA TRP A 157 2.38 -6.67 11.61
C TRP A 157 1.54 -5.75 10.72
N VAL A 158 1.72 -5.81 9.39
CA VAL A 158 0.96 -4.98 8.44
C VAL A 158 -0.53 -5.25 8.56
N ARG A 159 -0.94 -6.52 8.66
CA ARG A 159 -2.35 -6.90 8.81
C ARG A 159 -3.01 -6.26 10.05
N THR A 160 -2.29 -6.22 11.16
CA THR A 160 -2.79 -5.58 12.39
C THR A 160 -2.96 -4.08 12.21
N ALA A 161 -2.05 -3.42 11.50
CA ALA A 161 -2.15 -1.99 11.22
C ALA A 161 -3.29 -1.65 10.23
N GLU A 162 -3.53 -2.49 9.21
CA GLU A 162 -4.68 -2.34 8.31
C GLU A 162 -6.02 -2.41 9.05
N GLN A 163 -6.14 -3.27 10.08
CA GLN A 163 -7.33 -3.33 10.93
C GLN A 163 -7.60 -2.01 11.64
N TYR A 164 -6.55 -1.32 12.12
CA TYR A 164 -6.70 0.00 12.72
C TYR A 164 -7.03 1.08 11.70
N SER A 165 -6.56 0.97 10.45
CA SER A 165 -6.96 1.90 9.39
C SER A 165 -8.45 1.84 9.07
N ALA A 166 -9.08 0.65 9.16
CA ALA A 166 -10.53 0.50 8.98
C ALA A 166 -11.36 0.77 10.25
N THR A 167 -10.75 0.79 11.45
CA THR A 167 -11.48 0.83 12.74
C THR A 167 -11.40 2.19 13.45
N LEU A 168 -10.55 3.14 13.03
CA LEU A 168 -10.42 4.45 13.68
C LEU A 168 -11.61 5.43 13.44
N ALA A 169 -12.69 5.00 12.78
CA ALA A 169 -13.92 5.79 12.63
C ALA A 169 -14.83 5.81 13.89
N ALA A 170 -14.26 5.73 15.09
CA ALA A 170 -15.03 5.72 16.34
C ALA A 170 -14.39 6.59 17.43
N GLY A 171 -14.95 7.80 17.58
CA GLY A 171 -14.66 8.77 18.64
C GLY A 171 -15.36 10.09 18.39
#